data_AF-A0A7S1PSU3-F1
#
_entry.id   AF-A0A7S1PSU3-F1
#
_cell.length_a   1.000
_cell.length_b   1.000
_cell.length_c   1.000
_cell.angle_alpha   90.00
_cell.angle_beta   90.00
_cell.angle_gamma   90.00
#
_symmetry.space_group_name_H-M   'P 1'
#
loop_
_entity.id
_entity.type
_entity.pdbx_description
1 polymer ?
#
loop_
_entity_poly.entity_id
_entity_poly.type
_entity_poly.pdbx_seq_one_letter_code
_entity_poly.pdbx_strand_id
1 'polypeptide(L)'
;LPPPPCRRLRQRPPFWRMAADGGGPKALLAKGRSGDALLLAQQELARARESGDHKLQVDTSVMIAEIYVERQQPEMALRAVKDSLVVCKSLGDKKAEAMVLQTVANAFLMVSASDQALRAAQQLEAVADGLGDKGSKADARLLAAQALLSRDDVEGALAKATEAADLHKANGGKRGLAVALQTLSEVQLRRRNGDAALSASQDAAAIFKELGDRSGEAAALNAAAGALQVRGEAEEGLKKAREALLLFRQAGDSKGEAVAKATCACLRPKPEPRQPVKMPTKASTQSIPFFTAPGTEDTEAYASVYRMMGSAEDKYLTGQVVIVTGASRGIGKGIATILAEAGAIVYVSARSTPKKITEEHLGGNVDAAAAAFNKLGGVGVATHLDHAQKSQSKALAELIANNHGRLDLLVNNAFSLPSPDENFYGTPLWQQPKRYLNEQAAVGSINHVALTLYLLPCLRRGKGLTCNISNAASQSNVPTLPVSFFVAKAAFDRTMNALSDRVRHAGVYIITLWPGLVRTERTKLAAKRARDTKLIDFELSRFSGLAVRQLATLQRLDLARLASAHRTLSTTDVARFDIDGYAHQGNLRSFTTG
;
A
#
# COMPACT_ATOMS: atom_id res chain seq x y z
N LEU A 1 -36.50 -39.11 -6.47
CA LEU A 1 -36.06 -38.01 -5.58
C LEU A 1 -36.62 -36.70 -6.13
N PRO A 2 -37.31 -35.87 -5.33
CA PRO A 2 -37.78 -34.56 -5.77
C PRO A 2 -36.59 -33.58 -5.90
N PRO A 3 -36.74 -32.47 -6.65
CA PRO A 3 -35.67 -31.49 -6.81
C PRO A 3 -35.35 -30.79 -5.48
N PRO A 4 -34.14 -30.26 -5.30
CA PRO A 4 -33.73 -29.65 -4.02
C PRO A 4 -34.52 -28.36 -3.77
N PRO A 5 -34.79 -28.02 -2.50
CA PRO A 5 -35.58 -26.84 -2.15
C PRO A 5 -34.80 -25.57 -2.52
N CYS A 6 -35.43 -24.69 -3.31
CA CYS A 6 -34.93 -23.36 -3.56
C CYS A 6 -34.70 -22.63 -2.22
N ARG A 7 -33.46 -22.23 -1.95
CA ARG A 7 -33.14 -21.29 -0.87
C ARG A 7 -33.97 -20.03 -1.08
N ARG A 8 -34.95 -19.78 -0.20
CA ARG A 8 -35.63 -18.48 -0.10
C ARG A 8 -34.55 -17.41 0.07
N LEU A 9 -34.38 -16.55 -0.93
CA LEU A 9 -33.78 -15.23 -0.76
C LEU A 9 -34.48 -14.60 0.46
N ARG A 10 -33.71 -14.25 1.50
CA ARG A 10 -34.22 -13.43 2.60
C ARG A 10 -34.69 -12.12 1.99
N GLN A 11 -35.98 -12.00 1.71
CA GLN A 11 -36.58 -10.73 1.37
C GLN A 11 -36.34 -9.80 2.55
N ARG A 12 -35.75 -8.63 2.27
CA ARG A 12 -35.63 -7.55 3.26
C ARG A 12 -37.04 -7.25 3.81
N PRO A 13 -37.19 -6.98 5.12
CA PRO A 13 -38.51 -6.76 5.70
C PRO A 13 -39.21 -5.57 5.01
N PRO A 14 -40.55 -5.61 4.88
CA PRO A 14 -41.29 -4.55 4.20
C PRO A 14 -41.16 -3.20 4.92
N PHE A 15 -41.08 -2.15 4.10
CA PHE A 15 -40.88 -0.72 4.38
C PHE A 15 -41.47 -0.19 5.70
N TRP A 16 -42.68 -0.58 6.07
CA TRP A 16 -43.35 -0.08 7.29
C TRP A 16 -42.63 -0.50 8.58
N ARG A 17 -41.88 -1.62 8.59
CA ARG A 17 -41.07 -2.00 9.75
C ARG A 17 -39.80 -1.14 9.92
N MET A 18 -39.23 -0.60 8.84
CA MET A 18 -38.04 0.26 8.95
C MET A 18 -38.37 1.66 9.49
N ALA A 19 -39.56 2.19 9.18
CA ALA A 19 -40.07 3.41 9.79
C ALA A 19 -40.55 3.19 11.25
N ALA A 20 -41.08 2.00 11.56
CA ALA A 20 -41.54 1.63 12.90
C ALA A 20 -40.40 1.32 13.90
N ASP A 21 -39.22 0.89 13.43
CA ASP A 21 -38.05 0.54 14.29
C ASP A 21 -37.19 1.77 14.72
N GLY A 22 -37.72 2.99 14.59
CA GLY A 22 -37.22 4.17 15.28
C GLY A 22 -36.09 4.94 14.58
N GLY A 23 -36.50 5.99 13.85
CA GLY A 23 -35.70 7.19 13.54
C GLY A 23 -35.60 7.54 12.05
N GLY A 24 -35.78 8.83 11.70
CA GLY A 24 -35.52 9.36 10.35
C GLY A 24 -34.05 9.23 9.90
N PRO A 25 -33.66 9.69 8.70
CA PRO A 25 -32.36 9.32 8.13
C PRO A 25 -31.16 9.75 8.99
N LYS A 26 -31.25 10.88 9.72
CA LYS A 26 -30.24 11.29 10.73
C LYS A 26 -30.06 10.27 11.87
N ALA A 27 -31.14 9.69 12.37
CA ALA A 27 -31.07 8.71 13.44
C ALA A 27 -30.51 7.35 12.96
N LEU A 28 -30.81 6.97 11.70
CA LEU A 28 -30.19 5.80 11.07
C LEU A 28 -28.68 6.01 10.83
N LEU A 29 -28.29 7.22 10.42
CA LEU A 29 -26.89 7.59 10.26
C LEU A 29 -26.14 7.52 11.59
N ALA A 30 -26.71 8.07 12.68
CA ALA A 30 -26.15 7.99 14.02
C ALA A 30 -25.99 6.54 14.55
N LYS A 31 -26.83 5.61 14.08
CA LYS A 31 -26.73 4.17 14.38
C LYS A 31 -25.73 3.42 13.47
N GLY A 32 -24.98 4.12 12.61
CA GLY A 32 -24.03 3.52 11.67
C GLY A 32 -24.68 2.83 10.46
N ARG A 33 -26.01 2.99 10.26
CA ARG A 33 -26.77 2.38 9.17
C ARG A 33 -26.84 3.30 7.95
N SER A 34 -25.69 3.76 7.47
CA SER A 34 -25.59 4.76 6.40
C SER A 34 -26.24 4.34 5.07
N GLY A 35 -26.27 3.03 4.76
CA GLY A 35 -26.98 2.51 3.59
C GLY A 35 -28.51 2.65 3.69
N ASP A 36 -29.06 2.40 4.88
CA ASP A 36 -30.50 2.53 5.14
C ASP A 36 -30.90 4.02 5.23
N ALA A 37 -30.06 4.84 5.86
CA ALA A 37 -30.21 6.30 5.88
C ALA A 37 -30.25 6.89 4.48
N LEU A 38 -29.33 6.48 3.59
CA LEU A 38 -29.29 6.97 2.22
C LEU A 38 -30.55 6.61 1.44
N LEU A 39 -31.02 5.36 1.58
CA LEU A 39 -32.24 4.90 0.92
C LEU A 39 -33.46 5.71 1.37
N LEU A 40 -33.58 5.94 2.68
CA LEU A 40 -34.70 6.70 3.25
C LEU A 40 -34.66 8.17 2.81
N ALA A 41 -33.49 8.81 2.86
CA ALA A 41 -33.32 10.19 2.41
C ALA A 41 -33.60 10.34 0.90
N GLN A 42 -33.20 9.39 0.05
CA GLN A 42 -33.53 9.42 -1.38
C GLN A 42 -35.05 9.31 -1.63
N GLN A 43 -35.76 8.53 -0.83
CA GLN A 43 -37.21 8.42 -0.91
C GLN A 43 -37.94 9.66 -0.38
N GLU A 44 -37.41 10.31 0.65
CA GLU A 44 -37.91 11.62 1.13
C GLU A 44 -37.71 12.70 0.07
N LEU A 45 -36.57 12.72 -0.61
CA LEU A 45 -36.29 13.67 -1.68
C LEU A 45 -37.24 13.48 -2.87
N ALA A 46 -37.55 12.22 -3.23
CA ALA A 46 -38.51 11.92 -4.28
C ALA A 46 -39.92 12.44 -3.92
N ARG A 47 -40.39 12.19 -2.70
CA ARG A 47 -41.69 12.71 -2.22
C ARG A 47 -41.74 14.24 -2.18
N ALA A 48 -40.65 14.88 -1.74
CA ALA A 48 -40.54 16.33 -1.71
C ALA A 48 -40.56 16.96 -3.11
N ARG A 49 -40.04 16.25 -4.12
CA ARG A 49 -40.14 16.65 -5.54
C ARG A 49 -41.55 16.53 -6.07
N GLU A 50 -42.25 15.44 -5.75
CA GLU A 50 -43.65 15.22 -6.14
C GLU A 50 -44.59 16.24 -5.50
N SER A 51 -44.35 16.62 -4.24
CA SER A 51 -45.17 17.61 -3.53
C SER A 51 -44.81 19.06 -3.84
N GLY A 52 -43.74 19.32 -4.61
CA GLY A 52 -43.24 20.67 -4.87
C GLY A 52 -42.65 21.39 -3.65
N ASP A 53 -42.36 20.68 -2.56
CA ASP A 53 -41.79 21.26 -1.34
C ASP A 53 -40.28 21.49 -1.52
N HIS A 54 -39.93 22.67 -2.05
CA HIS A 54 -38.54 23.02 -2.34
C HIS A 54 -37.66 23.13 -1.08
N LYS A 55 -38.24 23.43 0.10
CA LYS A 55 -37.48 23.49 1.35
C LYS A 55 -37.08 22.09 1.80
N LEU A 56 -38.04 21.17 1.80
CA LEU A 56 -37.77 19.77 2.12
C LEU A 56 -36.80 19.13 1.10
N GLN A 57 -36.87 19.51 -0.18
CA GLN A 57 -35.92 19.06 -1.19
C GLN A 57 -34.48 19.46 -0.86
N VAL A 58 -34.25 20.70 -0.42
CA VAL A 58 -32.92 21.17 -0.01
C VAL A 58 -32.44 20.45 1.23
N ASP A 59 -33.24 20.41 2.29
CA ASP A 59 -32.86 19.78 3.56
C ASP A 59 -32.50 18.30 3.37
N THR A 60 -33.26 17.61 2.52
CA THR A 60 -33.01 16.20 2.20
C THR A 60 -31.78 16.02 1.31
N SER A 61 -31.52 16.95 0.38
CA SER A 61 -30.32 16.93 -0.47
C SER A 61 -29.03 17.16 0.33
N VAL A 62 -29.07 18.07 1.32
CA VAL A 62 -27.99 18.27 2.29
C VAL A 62 -27.75 16.99 3.09
N MET A 63 -28.81 16.35 3.58
CA MET A 63 -28.69 15.09 4.32
C MET A 63 -28.09 13.96 3.48
N ILE A 64 -28.46 13.86 2.20
CA ILE A 64 -27.85 12.90 1.27
C ILE A 64 -26.36 13.20 1.08
N ALA A 65 -25.98 14.47 0.96
CA ALA A 65 -24.57 14.85 0.84
C ALA A 65 -23.77 14.56 2.11
N GLU A 66 -24.31 14.82 3.31
CA GLU A 66 -23.70 14.43 4.59
C GLU A 66 -23.46 12.91 4.65
N ILE A 67 -24.45 12.10 4.23
CA ILE A 67 -24.29 10.64 4.17
C ILE A 67 -23.20 10.23 3.18
N TYR A 68 -23.07 10.90 2.04
CA TYR A 68 -21.99 10.63 1.09
C TYR A 68 -20.62 11.07 1.60
N VAL A 69 -20.53 12.17 2.35
CA VAL A 69 -19.32 12.63 3.05
C VAL A 69 -18.86 11.58 4.06
N GLU A 70 -19.77 11.08 4.91
CA GLU A 70 -19.50 9.99 5.86
C GLU A 70 -19.02 8.71 5.15
N ARG A 71 -19.60 8.42 3.98
CA ARG A 71 -19.21 7.28 3.12
C ARG A 71 -17.97 7.53 2.27
N GLN A 72 -17.35 8.70 2.39
CA GLN A 72 -16.13 9.08 1.67
C GLN A 72 -16.30 9.10 0.15
N GLN A 73 -17.47 9.53 -0.29
CA GLN A 73 -17.83 9.71 -1.71
C GLN A 73 -18.10 11.20 -1.98
N PRO A 74 -17.08 12.07 -1.87
CA PRO A 74 -17.27 13.51 -1.93
C PRO A 74 -17.77 14.00 -3.29
N GLU A 75 -17.49 13.31 -4.40
CA GLU A 75 -18.08 13.70 -5.69
C GLU A 75 -19.59 13.47 -5.73
N MET A 76 -20.07 12.42 -5.06
CA MET A 76 -21.50 12.15 -4.93
C MET A 76 -22.17 13.14 -3.97
N ALA A 77 -21.46 13.58 -2.92
CA ALA A 77 -21.93 14.64 -2.04
C ALA A 77 -22.12 15.95 -2.81
N LEU A 78 -21.11 16.39 -3.58
CA LEU A 78 -21.18 17.59 -4.41
C LEU A 78 -22.30 17.51 -5.46
N ARG A 79 -22.52 16.33 -6.06
CA ARG A 79 -23.65 16.11 -6.98
C ARG A 79 -25.01 16.24 -6.28
N ALA A 80 -25.14 15.74 -5.06
CA ALA A 80 -26.40 15.77 -4.32
C ALA A 80 -26.83 17.21 -3.99
N VAL A 81 -25.89 18.11 -3.67
CA VAL A 81 -26.19 19.51 -3.34
C VAL A 81 -26.02 20.51 -4.49
N LYS A 82 -25.61 20.05 -5.68
CA LYS A 82 -25.31 20.90 -6.85
C LYS A 82 -26.44 21.89 -7.17
N ASP A 83 -27.67 21.39 -7.21
CA ASP A 83 -28.84 22.19 -7.60
C ASP A 83 -29.48 22.87 -6.36
N SER A 84 -29.15 22.41 -5.15
CA SER A 84 -29.71 22.93 -3.90
C SER A 84 -29.32 24.38 -3.64
N LEU A 85 -28.09 24.78 -3.99
CA LEU A 85 -27.63 26.16 -3.79
C LEU A 85 -28.40 27.17 -4.65
N VAL A 86 -28.75 26.79 -5.88
CA VAL A 86 -29.53 27.63 -6.81
C VAL A 86 -30.96 27.78 -6.28
N VAL A 87 -31.57 26.68 -5.82
CA VAL A 87 -32.92 26.68 -5.26
C VAL A 87 -33.00 27.54 -4.01
N CYS A 88 -32.07 27.41 -3.05
CA CYS A 88 -32.04 28.24 -1.83
C CYS A 88 -31.98 29.74 -2.16
N LYS A 89 -31.12 30.12 -3.11
CA LYS A 89 -30.98 31.51 -3.54
C LYS A 89 -32.26 32.06 -4.16
N SER A 90 -32.94 31.26 -4.99
CA SER A 90 -34.21 31.65 -5.61
C SER A 90 -35.36 31.82 -4.60
N LEU A 91 -35.34 31.05 -3.52
CA LEU A 91 -36.34 31.12 -2.44
C LEU A 91 -36.02 32.19 -1.39
N GLY A 92 -34.81 32.76 -1.42
CA GLY A 92 -34.34 33.68 -0.39
C GLY A 92 -34.09 33.02 0.98
N ASP A 93 -34.02 31.68 1.06
CA ASP A 93 -33.77 30.95 2.30
C ASP A 93 -32.27 30.97 2.62
N LYS A 94 -31.85 32.06 3.30
CA LYS A 94 -30.46 32.29 3.69
C LYS A 94 -29.93 31.24 4.68
N LYS A 95 -30.80 30.66 5.50
CA LYS A 95 -30.40 29.63 6.47
C LYS A 95 -30.09 28.31 5.75
N ALA A 96 -30.93 27.93 4.80
CA ALA A 96 -30.67 26.78 3.94
C ALA A 96 -29.45 26.99 3.04
N GLU A 97 -29.24 28.21 2.52
CA GLU A 97 -28.04 28.60 1.78
C GLU A 97 -26.76 28.37 2.60
N ALA A 98 -26.76 28.78 3.88
CA ALA A 98 -25.63 28.55 4.79
C ALA A 98 -25.33 27.06 4.98
N MET A 99 -26.35 26.24 5.25
CA MET A 99 -26.18 24.78 5.41
C MET A 99 -25.59 24.11 4.16
N VAL A 100 -26.07 24.51 2.97
CA VAL A 100 -25.56 24.00 1.70
C VAL A 100 -24.09 24.40 1.50
N LEU A 101 -23.74 25.67 1.76
CA LEU A 101 -22.36 26.16 1.61
C LEU A 101 -21.39 25.47 2.56
N GLN A 102 -21.80 25.21 3.81
CA GLN A 102 -21.01 24.45 4.77
C GLN A 102 -20.73 23.02 4.27
N THR A 103 -21.76 22.36 3.74
CA THR A 103 -21.64 21.00 3.19
C THR A 103 -20.73 20.96 1.96
N VAL A 104 -20.86 21.94 1.07
CA VAL A 104 -20.02 22.09 -0.13
C VAL A 104 -18.56 22.33 0.26
N ALA A 105 -18.28 23.21 1.22
CA ALA A 105 -16.94 23.48 1.70
C ALA A 105 -16.27 22.21 2.27
N ASN A 106 -16.98 21.47 3.13
CA ASN A 106 -16.52 20.19 3.66
C ASN A 106 -16.21 19.16 2.56
N ALA A 107 -17.10 19.03 1.58
CA ALA A 107 -16.88 18.10 0.47
C ALA A 107 -15.65 18.48 -0.39
N PHE A 108 -15.40 19.78 -0.60
CA PHE A 108 -14.20 20.25 -1.29
C PHE A 108 -12.91 20.03 -0.50
N LEU A 109 -12.93 20.15 0.83
CA LEU A 109 -11.79 19.80 1.67
C LEU A 109 -11.41 18.32 1.53
N MET A 110 -12.40 17.43 1.42
CA MET A 110 -12.15 15.98 1.25
C MET A 110 -11.49 15.59 -0.07
N VAL A 111 -11.73 16.36 -1.15
CA VAL A 111 -11.07 16.14 -2.46
C VAL A 111 -9.82 16.99 -2.64
N SER A 112 -9.33 17.62 -1.55
CA SER A 112 -8.17 18.52 -1.56
C SER A 112 -8.30 19.70 -2.54
N ALA A 113 -9.54 20.15 -2.79
CA ALA A 113 -9.81 21.29 -3.66
C ALA A 113 -9.87 22.60 -2.85
N SER A 114 -8.73 22.97 -2.27
CA SER A 114 -8.62 24.01 -1.25
C SER A 114 -9.14 25.38 -1.69
N ASP A 115 -8.96 25.77 -2.95
CA ASP A 115 -9.47 27.05 -3.47
C ASP A 115 -10.99 27.10 -3.62
N GLN A 116 -11.63 25.96 -3.84
CA GLN A 116 -13.08 25.85 -3.92
C GLN A 116 -13.69 25.81 -2.53
N ALA A 117 -13.05 25.10 -1.60
CA ALA A 117 -13.40 25.10 -0.18
C ALA A 117 -13.31 26.51 0.43
N LEU A 118 -12.21 27.24 0.18
CA LEU A 118 -12.02 28.59 0.69
C LEU A 118 -13.08 29.57 0.15
N ARG A 119 -13.42 29.48 -1.14
CA ARG A 119 -14.50 30.29 -1.73
C ARG A 119 -15.87 29.96 -1.12
N ALA A 120 -16.18 28.68 -0.92
CA ALA A 120 -17.43 28.26 -0.28
C ALA A 120 -17.50 28.75 1.18
N ALA A 121 -16.40 28.70 1.92
CA ALA A 121 -16.29 29.22 3.27
C ALA A 121 -16.49 30.76 3.32
N GLN A 122 -15.90 31.51 2.39
CA GLN A 122 -16.11 32.96 2.28
C GLN A 122 -17.58 33.32 1.95
N GLN A 123 -18.23 32.55 1.09
CA GLN A 123 -19.65 32.71 0.79
C GLN A 123 -20.52 32.41 2.01
N LEU A 124 -20.21 31.33 2.74
CA LEU A 124 -20.89 30.99 4.00
C LEU A 124 -20.78 32.13 5.01
N GLU A 125 -19.58 32.71 5.13
CA GLU A 125 -19.34 33.82 6.03
C GLU A 125 -20.20 35.05 5.68
N ALA A 126 -20.26 35.43 4.41
CA ALA A 126 -21.08 36.55 3.95
C ALA A 126 -22.58 36.32 4.22
N VAL A 127 -23.06 35.09 4.05
CA VAL A 127 -24.44 34.72 4.38
C VAL A 127 -24.67 34.78 5.90
N ALA A 128 -23.73 34.28 6.70
CA ALA A 128 -23.80 34.32 8.15
C ALA A 128 -23.80 35.75 8.71
N ASP A 129 -22.99 36.64 8.14
CA ASP A 129 -22.97 38.07 8.49
C ASP A 129 -24.32 38.73 8.18
N GLY A 130 -24.91 38.45 7.02
CA GLY A 130 -26.25 38.93 6.66
C GLY A 130 -27.36 38.41 7.59
N LEU A 131 -27.18 37.23 8.18
CA LEU A 131 -28.09 36.62 9.14
C LEU A 131 -27.84 37.05 10.59
N GLY A 132 -26.68 37.65 10.90
CA GLY A 132 -26.20 37.80 12.28
C GLY A 132 -25.93 36.46 12.99
N ASP A 133 -25.76 35.37 12.23
CA ASP A 133 -25.53 34.02 12.77
C ASP A 133 -24.06 33.83 13.12
N LYS A 134 -23.75 34.07 14.39
CA LYS A 134 -22.38 33.91 14.91
C LYS A 134 -21.88 32.46 14.90
N GLY A 135 -22.78 31.47 14.90
CA GLY A 135 -22.42 30.05 14.82
C GLY A 135 -21.94 29.68 13.43
N SER A 136 -22.76 29.98 12.41
CA SER A 136 -22.39 29.78 11.01
C SER A 136 -21.14 30.57 10.61
N LYS A 137 -20.94 31.76 11.20
CA LYS A 137 -19.72 32.56 11.01
C LYS A 137 -18.47 31.86 11.58
N ALA A 138 -18.58 31.25 12.75
CA ALA A 138 -17.49 30.49 13.36
C ALA A 138 -17.13 29.26 12.51
N ASP A 139 -18.13 28.53 12.03
CA ASP A 139 -17.95 27.38 11.13
C ASP A 139 -17.29 27.78 9.81
N ALA A 140 -17.67 28.93 9.24
CA ALA A 140 -17.05 29.47 8.03
C ALA A 140 -15.56 29.76 8.23
N ARG A 141 -15.19 30.39 9.34
CA ARG A 141 -13.78 30.70 9.67
C ARG A 141 -12.98 29.42 9.90
N LEU A 142 -13.57 28.41 10.54
CA LEU A 142 -12.95 27.09 10.73
C LEU A 142 -12.68 26.39 9.39
N LEU A 143 -13.66 26.35 8.49
CA LEU A 143 -13.52 25.77 7.15
C LEU A 143 -12.46 26.51 6.31
N ALA A 144 -12.42 27.84 6.43
CA ALA A 144 -11.38 28.65 5.78
C ALA A 144 -9.99 28.30 6.33
N ALA A 145 -9.83 28.12 7.65
CA ALA A 145 -8.56 27.73 8.25
C ALA A 145 -8.04 26.38 7.72
N GLN A 146 -8.92 25.38 7.60
CA GLN A 146 -8.56 24.06 7.07
C GLN A 146 -8.20 24.11 5.57
N ALA A 147 -8.88 24.95 4.80
CA ALA A 147 -8.54 25.19 3.39
C ALA A 147 -7.18 25.88 3.25
N LEU A 148 -6.86 26.84 4.11
CA LEU A 148 -5.57 27.54 4.13
C LEU A 148 -4.42 26.62 4.56
N LEU A 149 -4.62 25.76 5.56
CA LEU A 149 -3.67 24.70 5.93
C LEU A 149 -3.38 23.77 4.75
N SER A 150 -4.41 23.39 3.99
CA SER A 150 -4.25 22.56 2.79
C SER A 150 -3.51 23.25 1.65
N ARG A 151 -3.37 24.59 1.71
CA ARG A 151 -2.56 25.41 0.80
C ARG A 151 -1.18 25.75 1.35
N ASP A 152 -0.82 25.23 2.53
CA ASP A 152 0.39 25.58 3.27
C ASP A 152 0.48 27.06 3.69
N ASP A 153 -0.66 27.78 3.72
CA ASP A 153 -0.75 29.14 4.29
C ASP A 153 -0.98 29.05 5.80
N VAL A 154 0.12 28.80 6.52
CA VAL A 154 0.11 28.52 7.96
C VAL A 154 -0.32 29.74 8.78
N GLU A 155 0.10 30.95 8.41
CA GLU A 155 -0.23 32.17 9.17
C GLU A 155 -1.68 32.62 8.91
N GLY A 156 -2.18 32.49 7.67
CA GLY A 156 -3.59 32.71 7.36
C GLY A 156 -4.49 31.71 8.10
N ALA A 157 -4.09 30.44 8.15
CA ALA A 157 -4.80 29.42 8.91
C ALA A 157 -4.79 29.68 10.42
N LEU A 158 -3.67 30.15 10.98
CA LEU A 158 -3.56 30.51 12.40
C LEU A 158 -4.57 31.59 12.78
N ALA A 159 -4.63 32.67 12.00
CA ALA A 159 -5.56 33.76 12.23
C ALA A 159 -7.01 33.25 12.20
N LYS A 160 -7.40 32.53 11.15
CA LYS A 160 -8.77 32.02 10.96
C LYS A 160 -9.17 30.99 12.01
N ALA A 161 -8.28 30.08 12.39
CA ALA A 161 -8.57 29.07 13.41
C ALA A 161 -8.71 29.68 14.82
N THR A 162 -7.93 30.74 15.12
CA THR A 162 -8.02 31.47 16.41
C THR A 162 -9.36 32.18 16.51
N GLU A 163 -9.74 32.95 15.49
CA GLU A 163 -11.04 33.63 15.45
C GLU A 163 -12.22 32.64 15.55
N ALA A 164 -12.12 31.48 14.88
CA ALA A 164 -13.15 30.44 14.96
C ALA A 164 -13.27 29.87 16.38
N ALA A 165 -12.14 29.61 17.05
CA ALA A 165 -12.13 29.12 18.43
C ALA A 165 -12.76 30.15 19.39
N ASP A 166 -12.40 31.44 19.27
CA ASP A 166 -12.95 32.51 20.09
C ASP A 166 -14.46 32.67 19.90
N LEU A 167 -14.94 32.62 18.65
CA LEU A 167 -16.36 32.69 18.35
C LEU A 167 -17.13 31.48 18.89
N HIS A 168 -16.63 30.26 18.72
CA HIS A 168 -17.27 29.07 19.28
C HIS A 168 -17.28 29.09 20.81
N LYS A 169 -16.21 29.59 21.43
CA LYS A 169 -16.14 29.77 22.89
C LYS A 169 -17.17 30.79 23.38
N ALA A 170 -17.27 31.94 22.73
CA ALA A 170 -18.22 33.00 23.08
C ALA A 170 -19.69 32.56 22.89
N ASN A 171 -19.97 31.73 21.88
CA ASN A 171 -21.32 31.26 21.58
C ASN A 171 -21.68 29.91 22.25
N GLY A 172 -20.79 29.33 23.06
CA GLY A 172 -21.02 28.04 23.74
C GLY A 172 -20.98 26.80 22.83
N GLY A 173 -20.48 26.92 21.60
CA GLY A 173 -20.40 25.84 20.62
C GLY A 173 -19.27 24.85 20.92
N LYS A 174 -19.46 23.94 21.87
CA LYS A 174 -18.43 22.98 22.32
C LYS A 174 -17.79 22.15 21.19
N ARG A 175 -18.60 21.58 20.29
CA ARG A 175 -18.07 20.74 19.19
C ARG A 175 -17.21 21.55 18.23
N GLY A 176 -17.68 22.74 17.82
CA GLY A 176 -16.92 23.63 16.95
C GLY A 176 -15.62 24.13 17.60
N LEU A 177 -15.66 24.43 18.90
CA LEU A 177 -14.47 24.80 19.68
C LEU A 177 -13.42 23.68 19.67
N ALA A 178 -13.83 22.42 19.88
CA ALA A 178 -12.91 21.28 19.85
C ALA A 178 -12.24 21.10 18.48
N VAL A 179 -12.99 21.23 17.37
CA VAL A 179 -12.44 21.12 16.02
C VAL A 179 -11.52 22.31 15.70
N ALA A 180 -11.84 23.51 16.17
CA ALA A 180 -10.99 24.69 16.02
C ALA A 180 -9.67 24.53 16.79
N LEU A 181 -9.71 24.02 18.03
CA LEU A 181 -8.51 23.71 18.82
C LEU A 181 -7.65 22.60 18.20
N GLN A 182 -8.27 21.58 17.61
CA GLN A 182 -7.54 20.57 16.84
C GLN A 182 -6.86 21.17 15.61
N THR A 183 -7.56 22.05 14.89
CA THR A 183 -7.00 22.76 13.73
C THR A 183 -5.83 23.67 14.16
N LEU A 184 -5.97 24.40 15.28
CA LEU A 184 -4.90 25.18 15.89
C LEU A 184 -3.70 24.31 16.28
N SER A 185 -3.92 23.12 16.84
CA SER A 185 -2.84 22.18 17.12
C SER A 185 -2.08 21.82 15.84
N GLU A 186 -2.75 21.55 14.74
CA GLU A 186 -2.09 21.23 13.47
C GLU A 186 -1.31 22.42 12.89
N VAL A 187 -1.88 23.63 12.96
CA VAL A 187 -1.17 24.88 12.62
C VAL A 187 0.12 25.01 13.44
N GLN A 188 0.07 24.81 14.75
CA GLN A 188 1.24 24.94 15.62
C GLN A 188 2.29 23.85 15.36
N LEU A 189 1.88 22.64 14.98
CA LEU A 189 2.81 21.59 14.53
C LEU A 189 3.57 21.99 13.27
N ARG A 190 2.91 22.62 12.28
CA ARG A 190 3.58 23.16 11.08
C ARG A 190 4.60 24.24 11.42
N ARG A 191 4.31 25.05 12.44
CA ARG A 191 5.23 26.07 12.98
C ARG A 191 6.32 25.48 13.90
N ARG A 192 6.31 24.17 14.13
CA ARG A 192 7.16 23.46 15.11
C ARG A 192 7.06 24.02 16.54
N ASN A 193 5.93 24.61 16.90
CA ASN A 193 5.64 25.01 18.27
C ASN A 193 4.94 23.86 19.01
N GLY A 194 5.75 22.95 19.56
CA GLY A 194 5.26 21.74 20.23
C GLY A 194 4.44 22.02 21.49
N ASP A 195 4.73 23.09 22.24
CA ASP A 195 4.01 23.41 23.47
C ASP A 195 2.60 23.92 23.19
N ALA A 196 2.46 24.88 22.26
CA ALA A 196 1.15 25.39 21.86
C ALA A 196 0.31 24.29 21.20
N ALA A 197 0.92 23.42 20.40
CA ALA A 197 0.25 22.27 19.79
C ALA A 197 -0.24 21.27 20.85
N LEU A 198 0.58 20.97 21.86
CA LEU A 198 0.21 20.03 22.92
C LEU A 198 -0.95 20.58 23.77
N SER A 199 -0.90 21.85 24.13
CA SER A 199 -1.98 22.52 24.88
C SER A 199 -3.30 22.45 24.11
N ALA A 200 -3.31 22.90 22.85
CA ALA A 200 -4.52 22.93 22.03
C ALA A 200 -5.10 21.52 21.77
N SER A 201 -4.26 20.50 21.56
CA SER A 201 -4.71 19.13 21.36
C SER A 201 -5.25 18.48 22.65
N GLN A 202 -4.71 18.80 23.83
CA GLN A 202 -5.24 18.34 25.11
C GLN A 202 -6.60 18.96 25.43
N ASP A 203 -6.76 20.26 25.20
CA ASP A 203 -8.04 20.95 25.38
C ASP A 203 -9.10 20.39 24.42
N ALA A 204 -8.75 20.14 23.16
CA ALA A 204 -9.64 19.51 22.18
C ALA A 204 -10.06 18.09 22.63
N ALA A 205 -9.11 17.27 23.11
CA ALA A 205 -9.40 15.92 23.57
C ALA A 205 -10.36 15.91 24.77
N ALA A 206 -10.18 16.84 25.73
CA ALA A 206 -11.06 16.98 26.88
C ALA A 206 -12.51 17.31 26.45
N ILE A 207 -12.68 18.26 25.52
CA ILE A 207 -14.01 18.63 25.02
C ILE A 207 -14.66 17.47 24.25
N PHE A 208 -13.93 16.77 23.37
CA PHE A 208 -14.48 15.63 22.65
C PHE A 208 -14.89 14.49 23.58
N LYS A 209 -14.13 14.27 24.65
CA LYS A 209 -14.47 13.32 25.71
C LYS A 209 -15.76 13.70 26.45
N GLU A 210 -15.93 14.96 26.81
CA GLU A 210 -17.19 15.47 27.40
C GLU A 210 -18.39 15.25 26.47
N LEU A 211 -18.18 15.37 25.15
CA LEU A 211 -19.21 15.17 24.13
C LEU A 211 -19.47 13.69 23.80
N GLY A 212 -18.66 12.76 24.32
CA GLY A 212 -18.72 11.34 23.98
C GLY A 212 -18.26 11.03 22.54
N ASP A 213 -17.57 11.96 21.88
CA ASP A 213 -17.05 11.78 20.53
C ASP A 213 -15.69 11.07 20.57
N ARG A 214 -15.73 9.73 20.52
CA ARG A 214 -14.52 8.89 20.59
C ARG A 214 -13.57 9.10 19.43
N SER A 215 -14.08 9.39 18.22
CA SER A 215 -13.23 9.63 17.04
C SER A 215 -12.53 10.99 17.15
N GLY A 216 -13.25 12.02 17.61
CA GLY A 216 -12.68 13.33 17.90
C GLY A 216 -11.62 13.29 19.00
N GLU A 217 -11.90 12.60 20.11
CA GLU A 217 -10.95 12.41 21.21
C GLU A 217 -9.67 11.71 20.71
N ALA A 218 -9.83 10.64 19.93
CA ALA A 218 -8.70 9.91 19.34
C ALA A 218 -7.86 10.78 18.40
N ALA A 219 -8.51 11.58 17.54
CA ALA A 219 -7.81 12.48 16.62
C ALA A 219 -6.99 13.55 17.36
N ALA A 220 -7.56 14.14 18.41
CA ALA A 220 -6.88 15.10 19.26
C ALA A 220 -5.69 14.47 20.01
N LEU A 221 -5.84 13.26 20.57
CA LEU A 221 -4.73 12.53 21.20
C LEU A 221 -3.61 12.16 20.21
N ASN A 222 -3.96 11.88 18.95
CA ASN A 222 -2.96 11.63 17.91
C ASN A 222 -2.19 12.91 17.52
N ALA A 223 -2.86 14.07 17.53
CA ALA A 223 -2.20 15.36 17.36
C ALA A 223 -1.28 15.69 18.56
N ALA A 224 -1.71 15.39 19.79
CA ALA A 224 -0.87 15.51 20.99
C ALA A 224 0.40 14.65 20.90
N ALA A 225 0.29 13.44 20.33
CA ALA A 225 1.45 12.59 20.07
C ALA A 225 2.46 13.24 19.08
N GLY A 226 1.97 13.92 18.04
CA GLY A 226 2.80 14.71 17.14
C GLY A 226 3.46 15.90 17.84
N ALA A 227 2.77 16.55 18.78
CA ALA A 227 3.30 17.68 19.54
C ALA A 227 4.43 17.25 20.48
N LEU A 228 4.27 16.11 21.15
CA LEU A 228 5.31 15.48 21.98
C LEU A 228 6.52 15.05 21.14
N GLN A 229 6.31 14.65 19.88
CA GLN A 229 7.41 14.39 18.96
C GLN A 229 8.26 15.63 18.68
N VAL A 230 7.62 16.77 18.42
CA VAL A 230 8.31 18.05 18.16
C VAL A 230 9.10 18.49 19.39
N ARG A 231 8.61 18.17 20.59
CA ARG A 231 9.31 18.40 21.87
C ARG A 231 10.45 17.41 22.16
N GLY A 232 10.62 16.37 21.34
CA GLY A 232 11.60 15.31 21.58
C GLY A 232 11.16 14.24 22.59
N GLU A 233 9.92 14.29 23.08
CA GLU A 233 9.34 13.39 24.08
C GLU A 233 8.66 12.18 23.40
N ALA A 234 9.43 11.44 22.61
CA ALA A 234 8.89 10.37 21.75
C ALA A 234 8.18 9.24 22.53
N GLU A 235 8.64 8.92 23.75
CA GLU A 235 8.02 7.87 24.58
C GLU A 235 6.63 8.26 25.07
N GLU A 236 6.44 9.49 25.54
CA GLU A 236 5.12 9.99 25.95
C GLU A 236 4.22 10.16 24.73
N GLY A 237 4.77 10.63 23.61
CA GLY A 237 4.05 10.67 22.33
C GLY A 237 3.54 9.28 21.92
N LEU A 238 4.37 8.23 22.09
CA LEU A 238 3.99 6.86 21.78
C LEU A 238 2.85 6.35 22.68
N LYS A 239 2.81 6.74 23.97
CA LYS A 239 1.67 6.42 24.85
C LYS A 239 0.39 7.08 24.34
N LYS A 240 0.43 8.36 24.00
CA LYS A 240 -0.71 9.10 23.46
C LYS A 240 -1.21 8.53 22.12
N ALA A 241 -0.30 8.16 21.22
CA ALA A 241 -0.66 7.52 19.96
C ALA A 241 -1.32 6.13 20.15
N ARG A 242 -0.94 5.38 21.19
CA ARG A 242 -1.58 4.09 21.53
C ARG A 242 -2.97 4.27 22.14
N GLU A 243 -3.16 5.29 22.97
CA GLU A 243 -4.48 5.68 23.48
C GLU A 243 -5.42 6.04 22.32
N ALA A 244 -4.97 6.91 21.41
CA ALA A 244 -5.70 7.26 20.18
C ALA A 244 -6.07 6.02 19.35
N LEU A 245 -5.12 5.10 19.15
CA LEU A 245 -5.35 3.86 18.39
C LEU A 245 -6.46 3.00 19.00
N LEU A 246 -6.53 2.92 20.32
CA LEU A 246 -7.57 2.16 21.01
C LEU A 246 -8.95 2.80 20.81
N LEU A 247 -9.03 4.12 20.95
CA LEU A 247 -10.29 4.86 20.79
C LEU A 247 -10.81 4.80 19.35
N PHE A 248 -9.95 4.93 18.33
CA PHE A 248 -10.35 4.74 16.94
C PHE A 248 -10.92 3.35 16.67
N ARG A 249 -10.36 2.30 17.27
CA ARG A 249 -10.92 0.93 17.17
C ARG A 249 -12.28 0.83 17.83
N GLN A 250 -12.45 1.42 19.01
CA GLN A 250 -13.73 1.43 19.72
C GLN A 250 -14.81 2.24 18.98
N ALA A 251 -14.39 3.26 18.23
CA ALA A 251 -15.26 4.04 17.36
C ALA A 251 -15.57 3.37 16.01
N GLY A 252 -14.85 2.30 15.65
CA GLY A 252 -14.95 1.67 14.32
C GLY A 252 -14.34 2.51 13.19
N ASP A 253 -13.54 3.53 13.52
CA ASP A 253 -12.88 4.41 12.55
C ASP A 253 -11.59 3.77 12.03
N SER A 254 -11.73 3.03 10.92
CA SER A 254 -10.61 2.37 10.24
C SER A 254 -9.53 3.34 9.71
N LYS A 255 -9.90 4.59 9.39
CA LYS A 255 -8.95 5.60 8.87
C LYS A 255 -8.12 6.17 10.00
N GLY A 256 -8.79 6.61 11.06
CA GLY A 256 -8.14 7.03 12.29
C GLY A 256 -7.22 5.94 12.84
N GLU A 257 -7.65 4.67 12.77
CA GLU A 257 -6.80 3.53 13.17
C GLU A 257 -5.50 3.44 12.34
N ALA A 258 -5.58 3.67 11.02
CA ALA A 258 -4.41 3.65 10.15
C ALA A 258 -3.45 4.81 10.46
N VAL A 259 -3.98 6.01 10.67
CA VAL A 259 -3.19 7.20 11.04
C VAL A 259 -2.50 6.98 12.39
N ALA A 260 -3.23 6.54 13.42
CA ALA A 260 -2.65 6.30 14.75
C ALA A 260 -1.60 5.18 14.74
N LYS A 261 -1.75 4.14 13.90
CA LYS A 261 -0.70 3.12 13.68
C LYS A 261 0.55 3.72 13.07
N ALA A 262 0.41 4.60 12.08
CA ALA A 262 1.54 5.28 11.46
C ALA A 262 2.28 6.18 12.46
N THR A 263 1.54 6.96 13.26
CA THR A 263 2.10 7.78 14.33
C THR A 263 2.81 6.92 15.37
N CYS A 264 2.21 5.81 15.82
CA CYS A 264 2.87 4.84 16.70
C CYS A 264 4.18 4.27 16.10
N ALA A 265 4.21 4.03 14.79
CA ALA A 265 5.41 3.52 14.11
C ALA A 265 6.51 4.58 14.05
N CYS A 266 6.15 5.84 13.81
CA CYS A 266 7.07 6.98 13.76
C CYS A 266 7.70 7.29 15.13
N LEU A 267 6.94 7.12 16.21
CA LEU A 267 7.36 7.41 17.59
C LEU A 267 8.04 6.23 18.30
N ARG A 268 8.09 5.05 17.68
CA ARG A 268 8.85 3.93 18.24
C ARG A 268 10.34 4.28 18.24
N PRO A 269 11.07 4.04 19.34
CA PRO A 269 12.51 4.19 19.34
C PRO A 269 13.08 3.35 18.19
N LYS A 270 13.89 3.99 17.35
CA LYS A 270 14.64 3.28 16.30
C LYS A 270 15.51 2.24 17.02
N PRO A 271 15.57 0.98 16.54
CA PRO A 271 16.49 0.01 17.12
C PRO A 271 17.90 0.60 17.09
N GLU A 272 18.63 0.46 18.20
CA GLU A 272 20.00 0.95 18.33
C GLU A 272 20.82 0.62 17.08
N PRO A 273 21.72 1.53 16.64
CA PRO A 273 22.57 1.29 15.49
C PRO A 273 23.32 -0.03 15.69
N ARG A 274 23.01 -1.00 14.83
CA ARG A 274 23.68 -2.30 14.84
C ARG A 274 25.16 -2.06 14.66
N GLN A 275 25.98 -2.70 15.50
CA GLN A 275 27.44 -2.63 15.41
C GLN A 275 27.89 -2.79 13.96
N PRO A 276 28.87 -1.98 13.50
CA PRO A 276 29.33 -2.01 12.13
C PRO A 276 29.78 -3.44 11.77
N VAL A 277 29.05 -4.04 10.84
CA VAL A 277 29.45 -5.30 10.22
C VAL A 277 30.78 -5.05 9.53
N LYS A 278 31.82 -5.84 9.85
CA LYS A 278 33.09 -5.80 9.13
C LYS A 278 32.81 -6.01 7.64
N MET A 279 32.94 -4.94 6.87
CA MET A 279 32.84 -4.95 5.42
C MET A 279 33.95 -5.86 4.88
N PRO A 280 33.68 -6.73 3.90
CA PRO A 280 34.75 -7.43 3.20
C PRO A 280 35.64 -6.40 2.52
N THR A 281 36.91 -6.35 2.91
CA THR A 281 37.94 -5.45 2.39
C THR A 281 38.39 -5.77 0.95
N LYS A 282 37.68 -6.66 0.25
CA LYS A 282 37.92 -6.96 -1.17
C LYS A 282 36.58 -6.98 -1.91
N ALA A 283 36.26 -5.87 -2.58
CA ALA A 283 35.37 -5.92 -3.74
C ALA A 283 36.16 -6.59 -4.87
N SER A 284 36.00 -7.91 -5.07
CA SER A 284 36.59 -8.56 -6.24
C SER A 284 35.80 -8.17 -7.48
N THR A 285 36.37 -7.28 -8.30
CA THR A 285 35.95 -7.01 -9.68
C THR A 285 36.24 -8.17 -10.64
N GLN A 286 36.61 -9.33 -10.11
CA GLN A 286 36.75 -10.57 -10.85
C GLN A 286 35.66 -11.54 -10.37
N SER A 287 34.98 -12.16 -11.34
CA SER A 287 34.17 -13.36 -11.15
C SER A 287 34.90 -14.32 -10.21
N ILE A 288 34.21 -14.95 -9.25
CA ILE A 288 34.79 -16.01 -8.42
C ILE A 288 34.65 -17.33 -9.18
N PRO A 289 35.67 -17.85 -9.89
CA PRO A 289 35.69 -19.24 -10.29
C PRO A 289 35.92 -20.13 -9.06
N PHE A 290 35.32 -21.31 -9.05
CA PHE A 290 35.64 -22.36 -8.09
C PHE A 290 37.09 -22.85 -8.33
N PHE A 291 37.91 -22.77 -7.27
CA PHE A 291 39.24 -23.39 -7.02
C PHE A 291 40.45 -23.06 -7.91
N THR A 292 41.47 -22.41 -7.32
CA THR A 292 42.87 -22.89 -7.13
C THR A 292 43.59 -22.05 -6.05
N ALA A 293 44.54 -22.66 -5.32
CA ALA A 293 45.25 -22.13 -4.14
C ALA A 293 46.53 -21.30 -4.49
N PRO A 294 47.40 -20.95 -3.51
CA PRO A 294 47.69 -19.59 -3.06
C PRO A 294 48.98 -18.96 -3.66
N GLY A 295 49.04 -17.63 -3.71
CA GLY A 295 50.30 -16.92 -4.01
C GLY A 295 50.17 -15.39 -4.15
N THR A 296 51.00 -14.70 -3.36
CA THR A 296 51.66 -13.38 -3.54
C THR A 296 50.84 -12.09 -3.68
N GLU A 297 50.88 -11.32 -2.58
CA GLU A 297 51.42 -9.96 -2.41
C GLU A 297 51.08 -8.78 -3.34
N ASP A 298 51.03 -7.63 -2.65
CA ASP A 298 51.07 -6.23 -3.05
C ASP A 298 49.87 -5.59 -3.75
N THR A 299 49.28 -4.62 -3.04
CA THR A 299 48.93 -3.28 -3.56
C THR A 299 48.35 -2.41 -2.44
N GLU A 300 49.23 -1.70 -1.73
CA GLU A 300 48.95 -0.34 -1.29
C GLU A 300 48.86 0.56 -2.52
N ALA A 301 47.76 1.30 -2.65
CA ALA A 301 47.49 2.46 -3.52
C ALA A 301 46.18 2.28 -4.28
N TYR A 302 45.06 2.65 -3.66
CA TYR A 302 43.90 3.33 -4.27
C TYR A 302 42.83 3.59 -3.20
N ALA A 303 43.28 4.15 -2.07
CA ALA A 303 42.41 4.73 -1.06
C ALA A 303 42.48 6.25 -1.18
N SER A 304 41.60 6.85 -1.99
CA SER A 304 41.34 8.30 -1.86
C SER A 304 40.01 8.75 -2.49
N VAL A 305 39.14 9.21 -1.59
CA VAL A 305 38.38 10.47 -1.69
C VAL A 305 37.07 10.53 -2.51
N TYR A 306 36.67 9.54 -3.31
CA TYR A 306 35.34 9.60 -3.95
C TYR A 306 34.28 8.66 -3.35
N ARG A 307 33.62 9.14 -2.29
CA ARG A 307 32.15 9.09 -1.99
C ARG A 307 31.84 9.17 -0.49
N MET A 308 32.35 10.21 0.16
CA MET A 308 31.58 10.88 1.22
C MET A 308 30.83 12.04 0.56
N MET A 309 29.54 12.17 0.90
CA MET A 309 28.57 13.16 0.41
C MET A 309 27.81 12.80 -0.88
N GLY A 310 26.66 12.15 -0.67
CA GLY A 310 25.56 12.00 -1.63
C GLY A 310 24.28 11.57 -0.90
N SER A 311 23.51 12.57 -0.45
CA SER A 311 22.14 12.54 0.11
C SER A 311 21.72 11.36 1.01
N ALA A 312 21.64 11.61 2.31
CA ALA A 312 20.97 10.76 3.28
C ALA A 312 19.43 10.82 3.11
N GLU A 313 18.89 9.94 2.27
CA GLU A 313 17.56 9.36 2.47
C GLU A 313 17.78 7.90 2.89
N ASP A 314 17.32 7.50 4.08
CA ASP A 314 17.42 6.13 4.57
C ASP A 314 16.69 5.17 3.59
N LYS A 315 17.42 4.56 2.65
CA LYS A 315 16.86 3.63 1.68
C LYS A 315 16.32 2.38 2.40
N TYR A 316 15.07 2.03 2.10
CA TYR A 316 14.22 1.08 2.82
C TYR A 316 14.81 -0.29 3.18
N LEU A 317 15.77 -0.80 2.39
CA LEU A 317 16.32 -2.15 2.51
C LEU A 317 17.84 -2.17 2.73
N THR A 318 18.43 -1.02 3.11
CA THR A 318 19.87 -0.91 3.35
C THR A 318 20.37 -2.01 4.32
N GLY A 319 21.38 -2.77 3.88
CA GLY A 319 21.97 -3.85 4.67
C GLY A 319 21.15 -5.14 4.74
N GLN A 320 20.02 -5.25 4.05
CA GLN A 320 19.30 -6.52 3.91
C GLN A 320 19.98 -7.42 2.87
N VAL A 321 20.13 -8.70 3.20
CA VAL A 321 20.71 -9.72 2.32
C VAL A 321 19.59 -10.42 1.57
N VAL A 322 19.64 -10.35 0.25
CA VAL A 322 18.58 -10.83 -0.64
C VAL A 322 19.15 -11.74 -1.72
N ILE A 323 18.44 -12.81 -2.04
CA ILE A 323 18.71 -13.64 -3.23
C ILE A 323 17.55 -13.47 -4.21
N VAL A 324 17.86 -13.20 -5.48
CA VAL A 324 16.88 -13.25 -6.57
C VAL A 324 17.32 -14.27 -7.61
N THR A 325 16.51 -15.32 -7.78
CA THR A 325 16.81 -16.40 -8.73
C THR A 325 16.36 -16.04 -10.14
N GLY A 326 17.20 -16.34 -11.14
CA GLY A 326 16.92 -16.00 -12.54
C GLY A 326 16.91 -14.48 -12.80
N ALA A 327 17.83 -13.74 -12.18
CA ALA A 327 17.79 -12.28 -12.15
C ALA A 327 18.66 -11.56 -13.21
N SER A 328 19.16 -12.29 -14.22
CA SER A 328 19.92 -11.68 -15.32
C SER A 328 19.05 -10.99 -16.38
N ARG A 329 17.75 -11.29 -16.43
CA ARG A 329 16.75 -10.75 -17.38
C ARG A 329 15.31 -10.88 -16.85
N GLY A 330 14.34 -10.29 -17.57
CA GLY A 330 12.91 -10.43 -17.31
C GLY A 330 12.46 -9.96 -15.91
N ILE A 331 11.45 -10.66 -15.37
CA ILE A 331 10.85 -10.35 -14.05
C ILE A 331 11.91 -10.36 -12.94
N GLY A 332 12.78 -11.36 -12.92
CA GLY A 332 13.83 -11.49 -11.90
C GLY A 332 14.78 -10.28 -11.88
N LYS A 333 15.20 -9.81 -13.06
CA LYS A 333 16.00 -8.59 -13.17
C LYS A 333 15.24 -7.37 -12.69
N GLY A 334 13.97 -7.23 -13.07
CA GLY A 334 13.13 -6.12 -12.64
C GLY A 334 12.93 -6.07 -11.11
N ILE A 335 12.72 -7.23 -10.48
CA ILE A 335 12.67 -7.35 -9.02
C ILE A 335 14.01 -6.94 -8.40
N ALA A 336 15.11 -7.50 -8.88
CA ALA A 336 16.44 -7.21 -8.36
C ALA A 336 16.83 -5.72 -8.51
N THR A 337 16.42 -5.06 -9.60
CA THR A 337 16.59 -3.61 -9.80
C THR A 337 15.90 -2.81 -8.70
N ILE A 338 14.63 -3.06 -8.41
CA ILE A 338 13.90 -2.30 -7.38
C ILE A 338 14.50 -2.53 -5.98
N LEU A 339 14.93 -3.76 -5.68
CA LEU A 339 15.54 -4.08 -4.39
C LEU A 339 16.92 -3.42 -4.23
N ALA A 340 17.70 -3.34 -5.31
CA ALA A 340 18.97 -2.61 -5.35
C ALA A 340 18.76 -1.09 -5.19
N GLU A 341 17.77 -0.50 -5.87
CA GLU A 341 17.40 0.92 -5.70
C GLU A 341 17.05 1.25 -4.24
N ALA A 342 16.43 0.29 -3.54
CA ALA A 342 16.11 0.37 -2.12
C ALA A 342 17.29 0.06 -1.17
N GLY A 343 18.51 -0.16 -1.69
CA GLY A 343 19.73 -0.29 -0.90
C GLY A 343 20.11 -1.72 -0.47
N ALA A 344 19.42 -2.76 -0.97
CA ALA A 344 19.70 -4.13 -0.59
C ALA A 344 21.04 -4.66 -1.14
N ILE A 345 21.59 -5.68 -0.47
CA ILE A 345 22.64 -6.57 -1.01
C ILE A 345 21.93 -7.68 -1.77
N VAL A 346 22.06 -7.69 -3.09
CA VAL A 346 21.32 -8.54 -4.00
C VAL A 346 22.24 -9.58 -4.66
N TYR A 347 22.09 -10.82 -4.23
CA TYR A 347 22.67 -11.99 -4.89
C TYR A 347 21.85 -12.34 -6.13
N VAL A 348 22.45 -12.13 -7.29
CA VAL A 348 21.87 -12.34 -8.61
C VAL A 348 22.30 -13.73 -9.06
N SER A 349 21.36 -14.69 -9.16
CA SER A 349 21.72 -16.03 -9.66
C SER A 349 21.18 -16.30 -11.06
N ALA A 350 22.08 -16.73 -11.95
CA ALA A 350 21.75 -17.17 -13.31
C ALA A 350 22.91 -17.96 -13.94
N ARG A 351 22.62 -18.61 -15.08
CA ARG A 351 23.59 -19.38 -15.87
C ARG A 351 24.46 -18.54 -16.81
N SER A 352 23.95 -17.39 -17.23
CA SER A 352 24.51 -16.57 -18.31
C SER A 352 25.68 -15.72 -17.82
N THR A 353 26.82 -15.84 -18.50
CA THR A 353 28.03 -15.04 -18.26
C THR A 353 28.45 -14.34 -19.57
N PRO A 354 29.34 -13.34 -19.54
CA PRO A 354 29.90 -12.77 -20.76
C PRO A 354 30.54 -13.81 -21.71
N LYS A 355 31.07 -14.91 -21.16
CA LYS A 355 31.69 -16.01 -21.92
C LYS A 355 30.74 -17.15 -22.27
N LYS A 356 29.57 -17.23 -21.61
CA LYS A 356 28.57 -18.30 -21.78
C LYS A 356 27.18 -17.69 -21.92
N ILE A 357 26.84 -17.33 -23.15
CA ILE A 357 25.52 -16.82 -23.52
C ILE A 357 24.56 -18.01 -23.59
N THR A 358 23.48 -17.97 -22.81
CA THR A 358 22.49 -19.06 -22.74
C THR A 358 21.23 -18.81 -23.57
N GLU A 359 21.01 -17.56 -23.98
CA GLU A 359 19.87 -17.11 -24.78
C GLU A 359 20.33 -15.93 -25.64
N GLU A 360 20.93 -16.21 -26.79
CA GLU A 360 21.61 -15.23 -27.63
C GLU A 360 20.71 -14.05 -28.03
N HIS A 361 19.43 -14.34 -28.29
CA HIS A 361 18.45 -13.34 -28.75
C HIS A 361 17.82 -12.49 -27.63
N LEU A 362 18.03 -12.82 -26.35
CA LEU A 362 17.40 -12.13 -25.22
C LEU A 362 18.37 -11.21 -24.46
N GLY A 363 19.68 -11.43 -24.61
CA GLY A 363 20.71 -10.63 -23.93
C GLY A 363 20.71 -10.76 -22.40
N GLY A 364 21.59 -9.98 -21.76
CA GLY A 364 21.77 -9.95 -20.30
C GLY A 364 22.59 -11.11 -19.75
N ASN A 365 23.51 -10.78 -18.83
CA ASN A 365 24.31 -11.74 -18.08
C ASN A 365 24.37 -11.35 -16.60
N VAL A 366 24.76 -12.30 -15.75
CA VAL A 366 24.72 -12.14 -14.29
C VAL A 366 25.67 -11.06 -13.78
N ASP A 367 26.86 -10.95 -14.38
CA ASP A 367 27.88 -9.97 -13.99
C ASP A 367 27.45 -8.54 -14.31
N ALA A 368 26.92 -8.31 -15.52
CA ALA A 368 26.41 -7.02 -15.94
C ALA A 368 25.19 -6.59 -15.10
N ALA A 369 24.31 -7.53 -14.74
CA ALA A 369 23.18 -7.25 -13.86
C ALA A 369 23.66 -6.84 -12.46
N ALA A 370 24.56 -7.60 -11.84
CA ALA A 370 25.13 -7.27 -10.54
C ALA A 370 25.86 -5.91 -10.55
N ALA A 371 26.68 -5.65 -11.57
CA ALA A 371 27.39 -4.38 -11.72
C ALA A 371 26.44 -3.18 -11.87
N ALA A 372 25.30 -3.35 -12.55
CA ALA A 372 24.30 -2.29 -12.67
C ALA A 372 23.67 -1.94 -11.31
N PHE A 373 23.53 -2.89 -10.39
CA PHE A 373 22.90 -2.66 -9.08
C PHE A 373 23.74 -1.80 -8.14
N ASN A 374 25.07 -1.85 -8.28
CA ASN A 374 25.98 -0.95 -7.57
C ASN A 374 25.74 0.52 -7.94
N LYS A 375 25.30 0.79 -9.18
CA LYS A 375 24.99 2.16 -9.65
C LYS A 375 23.64 2.66 -9.14
N LEU A 376 22.77 1.77 -8.67
CA LEU A 376 21.43 2.09 -8.14
C LEU A 376 21.45 2.35 -6.62
N GLY A 377 22.61 2.22 -5.98
CA GLY A 377 22.82 2.41 -4.55
C GLY A 377 22.55 1.17 -3.68
N GLY A 378 22.43 0.00 -4.30
CA GLY A 378 22.51 -1.29 -3.62
C GLY A 378 23.88 -1.95 -3.86
N VAL A 379 24.02 -3.22 -3.48
CA VAL A 379 25.22 -4.02 -3.77
C VAL A 379 24.81 -5.25 -4.57
N GLY A 380 25.26 -5.37 -5.81
CA GLY A 380 25.02 -6.56 -6.63
C GLY A 380 26.13 -7.58 -6.47
N VAL A 381 25.76 -8.84 -6.18
CA VAL A 381 26.69 -9.98 -6.10
C VAL A 381 26.31 -11.00 -7.17
N ALA A 382 27.17 -11.18 -8.16
CA ALA A 382 26.95 -12.16 -9.22
C ALA A 382 27.18 -13.58 -8.68
N THR A 383 26.20 -14.47 -8.85
CA THR A 383 26.31 -15.90 -8.52
C THR A 383 25.99 -16.74 -9.74
N HIS A 384 27.00 -17.49 -10.19
CA HIS A 384 26.95 -18.23 -11.43
C HIS A 384 26.50 -19.65 -11.11
N LEU A 385 25.22 -19.95 -11.32
CA LEU A 385 24.71 -21.30 -11.10
C LEU A 385 23.55 -21.69 -12.02
N ASP A 386 23.44 -23.00 -12.20
CA ASP A 386 22.30 -23.68 -12.79
C ASP A 386 21.37 -24.21 -11.69
N HIS A 387 20.17 -23.64 -11.63
CA HIS A 387 19.12 -24.03 -10.70
C HIS A 387 18.53 -25.43 -10.99
N ALA A 388 18.93 -26.11 -12.06
CA ALA A 388 18.65 -27.54 -12.21
C ALA A 388 19.61 -28.42 -11.39
N GLN A 389 20.76 -27.87 -10.93
CA GLN A 389 21.82 -28.62 -10.27
C GLN A 389 21.78 -28.43 -8.75
N LYS A 390 21.34 -29.49 -8.04
CA LYS A 390 21.19 -29.49 -6.57
C LYS A 390 22.47 -29.09 -5.82
N SER A 391 23.63 -29.53 -6.29
CA SER A 391 24.93 -29.22 -5.67
C SER A 391 25.23 -27.73 -5.70
N GLN A 392 24.85 -27.03 -6.77
CA GLN A 392 25.07 -25.59 -6.89
C GLN A 392 24.11 -24.78 -6.02
N SER A 393 22.86 -25.22 -5.88
CA SER A 393 21.91 -24.62 -4.93
C SER A 393 22.37 -24.76 -3.47
N LYS A 394 22.98 -25.90 -3.12
CA LYS A 394 23.59 -26.10 -1.80
C LYS A 394 24.80 -25.18 -1.59
N ALA A 395 25.69 -25.09 -2.58
CA ALA A 395 26.85 -24.20 -2.52
C ALA A 395 26.44 -22.72 -2.38
N LEU A 396 25.35 -22.29 -3.02
CA LEU A 396 24.80 -20.95 -2.82
C LEU A 396 24.36 -20.73 -1.37
N ALA A 397 23.71 -21.71 -0.74
CA ALA A 397 23.32 -21.59 0.67
C ALA A 397 24.52 -21.52 1.61
N GLU A 398 25.57 -22.31 1.35
CA GLU A 398 26.83 -22.26 2.09
C GLU A 398 27.53 -20.90 1.94
N LEU A 399 27.56 -20.34 0.73
CA LEU A 399 28.11 -19.01 0.47
C LEU A 399 27.40 -17.93 1.32
N ILE A 400 26.07 -17.98 1.39
CA ILE A 400 25.28 -17.02 2.16
C ILE A 400 25.51 -17.21 3.66
N ALA A 401 25.59 -18.46 4.13
CA ALA A 401 25.90 -18.77 5.51
C ALA A 401 27.28 -18.25 5.92
N ASN A 402 28.29 -18.42 5.07
CA ASN A 402 29.67 -18.02 5.35
C ASN A 402 29.86 -16.50 5.31
N ASN A 403 29.24 -15.82 4.34
CA ASN A 403 29.43 -14.38 4.16
C ASN A 403 28.57 -13.53 5.09
N HIS A 404 27.37 -14.00 5.42
CA HIS A 404 26.37 -13.19 6.14
C HIS A 404 25.78 -13.88 7.36
N GLY A 405 25.76 -15.22 7.40
CA GLY A 405 25.13 -15.99 8.49
C GLY A 405 23.60 -15.84 8.57
N ARG A 406 22.97 -15.04 7.70
CA ARG A 406 21.55 -14.72 7.66
C ARG A 406 21.08 -14.43 6.23
N LEU A 407 19.79 -14.59 6.00
CA LEU A 407 19.12 -14.20 4.75
C LEU A 407 17.80 -13.51 5.08
N ASP A 408 17.58 -12.32 4.52
CA ASP A 408 16.37 -11.53 4.81
C ASP A 408 15.25 -11.85 3.83
N LEU A 409 15.58 -11.98 2.54
CA LEU A 409 14.62 -12.26 1.49
C LEU A 409 15.18 -13.27 0.47
N LEU A 410 14.42 -14.35 0.24
CA LEU A 410 14.60 -15.23 -0.91
C LEU A 410 13.50 -14.96 -1.94
N VAL A 411 13.87 -14.64 -3.18
CA VAL A 411 12.94 -14.54 -4.31
C VAL A 411 13.11 -15.75 -5.24
N ASN A 412 12.15 -16.66 -5.18
CA ASN A 412 12.05 -17.83 -6.05
C ASN A 412 11.35 -17.43 -7.35
N ASN A 413 12.13 -17.15 -8.39
CA ASN A 413 11.67 -16.65 -9.68
C ASN A 413 12.23 -17.45 -10.87
N ALA A 414 13.39 -18.09 -10.75
CA ALA A 414 13.98 -18.86 -11.86
C ALA A 414 12.99 -19.89 -12.42
N PHE A 415 12.86 -19.93 -13.74
CA PHE A 415 12.00 -20.89 -14.45
C PHE A 415 12.61 -21.19 -15.81
N SER A 416 12.56 -22.45 -16.23
CA SER A 416 13.03 -22.86 -17.55
C SER A 416 11.91 -22.70 -18.56
N LEU A 417 12.06 -21.80 -19.53
CA LEU A 417 11.17 -21.74 -20.69
C LEU A 417 11.97 -22.21 -21.91
N PRO A 418 11.43 -23.15 -22.71
CA PRO A 418 12.06 -23.56 -23.96
C PRO A 418 12.27 -22.36 -24.89
N SER A 419 13.32 -22.42 -25.72
CA SER A 419 13.54 -21.43 -26.77
C SER A 419 12.33 -21.39 -27.70
N PRO A 420 11.94 -20.22 -28.23
CA PRO A 420 10.73 -20.11 -29.04
C PRO A 420 10.79 -20.84 -30.39
N ASP A 421 11.96 -21.33 -30.78
CA ASP A 421 12.26 -21.90 -32.09
C ASP A 421 12.12 -23.43 -32.16
N GLU A 422 11.74 -24.09 -31.06
CA GLU A 422 11.54 -25.54 -31.03
C GLU A 422 10.19 -25.92 -30.41
N ASN A 423 9.36 -26.65 -31.17
CA ASN A 423 8.32 -27.62 -30.76
C ASN A 423 7.42 -27.33 -29.54
N PHE A 424 7.23 -26.07 -29.14
CA PHE A 424 6.54 -25.73 -27.90
C PHE A 424 5.31 -24.86 -28.08
N TYR A 425 5.42 -23.78 -28.86
CA TYR A 425 4.27 -22.91 -29.17
C TYR A 425 3.66 -23.32 -30.51
N GLY A 426 2.40 -23.76 -30.49
CA GLY A 426 1.68 -24.21 -31.68
C GLY A 426 1.84 -25.70 -32.02
N THR A 427 2.69 -26.44 -31.31
CA THR A 427 2.83 -27.89 -31.48
C THR A 427 1.73 -28.65 -30.73
N PRO A 428 1.01 -29.58 -31.40
CA PRO A 428 0.00 -30.40 -30.75
C PRO A 428 0.53 -31.12 -29.51
N LEU A 429 -0.30 -31.23 -28.47
CA LEU A 429 0.12 -31.71 -27.15
C LEU A 429 0.83 -33.08 -27.21
N TRP A 430 0.33 -34.02 -28.02
CA TRP A 430 0.92 -35.35 -28.14
C TRP A 430 2.30 -35.36 -28.80
N GLN A 431 2.64 -34.31 -29.56
CA GLN A 431 3.94 -34.14 -30.22
C GLN A 431 4.95 -33.35 -29.38
N GLN A 432 4.51 -32.72 -28.29
CA GLN A 432 5.44 -31.97 -27.44
C GLN A 432 6.47 -32.91 -26.77
N PRO A 433 7.75 -32.50 -26.72
CA PRO A 433 8.80 -33.22 -25.99
C PRO A 433 8.49 -33.38 -24.50
N LYS A 434 8.47 -34.63 -24.01
CA LYS A 434 8.13 -34.94 -22.61
C LYS A 434 9.21 -34.46 -21.63
N ARG A 435 10.44 -34.23 -22.12
CA ARG A 435 11.55 -33.64 -21.35
C ARG A 435 11.19 -32.31 -20.68
N TYR A 436 10.28 -31.53 -21.27
CA TYR A 436 9.87 -30.24 -20.71
C TYR A 436 9.14 -30.36 -19.37
N LEU A 437 8.48 -31.50 -19.08
CA LEU A 437 7.92 -31.76 -17.76
C LEU A 437 9.03 -31.77 -16.70
N ASN A 438 10.10 -32.53 -16.97
CA ASN A 438 11.22 -32.68 -16.05
C ASN A 438 12.06 -31.40 -15.95
N GLU A 439 12.38 -30.76 -17.08
CA GLU A 439 13.21 -29.54 -17.10
C GLU A 439 12.55 -28.37 -16.37
N GLN A 440 11.24 -28.17 -16.57
CA GLN A 440 10.50 -27.10 -15.90
C GLN A 440 10.26 -27.40 -14.42
N ALA A 441 9.95 -28.64 -14.07
CA ALA A 441 9.83 -29.06 -12.68
C ALA A 441 11.16 -28.96 -11.94
N ALA A 442 12.28 -29.33 -12.58
CA ALA A 442 13.61 -29.29 -11.98
C ALA A 442 13.98 -27.86 -11.55
N VAL A 443 13.82 -26.87 -12.44
CA VAL A 443 14.20 -25.48 -12.15
C VAL A 443 13.11 -24.72 -11.39
N GLY A 444 11.87 -24.81 -11.85
CA GLY A 444 10.78 -23.92 -11.48
C GLY A 444 9.84 -24.43 -10.38
N SER A 445 10.09 -25.63 -9.85
CA SER A 445 9.26 -26.24 -8.81
C SER A 445 10.13 -26.89 -7.72
N ILE A 446 10.76 -28.01 -8.04
CA ILE A 446 11.52 -28.83 -7.08
C ILE A 446 12.72 -28.07 -6.52
N ASN A 447 13.47 -27.37 -7.36
CA ASN A 447 14.63 -26.62 -6.90
C ASN A 447 14.25 -25.45 -5.97
N HIS A 448 13.15 -24.74 -6.22
CA HIS A 448 12.74 -23.65 -5.31
C HIS A 448 12.44 -24.15 -3.90
N VAL A 449 11.82 -25.33 -3.79
CA VAL A 449 11.57 -25.99 -2.50
C VAL A 449 12.90 -26.38 -1.86
N ALA A 450 13.78 -27.05 -2.61
CA ALA A 450 15.08 -27.49 -2.10
C ALA A 450 15.95 -26.31 -1.64
N LEU A 451 16.03 -25.24 -2.44
CA LEU A 451 16.79 -24.03 -2.14
C LEU A 451 16.24 -23.33 -0.90
N THR A 452 14.91 -23.24 -0.75
CA THR A 452 14.28 -22.68 0.46
C THR A 452 14.67 -23.48 1.70
N LEU A 453 14.70 -24.82 1.61
CA LEU A 453 15.11 -25.69 2.72
C LEU A 453 16.60 -25.55 3.04
N TYR A 454 17.49 -25.49 2.04
CA TYR A 454 18.92 -25.25 2.25
C TYR A 454 19.20 -23.90 2.91
N LEU A 455 18.43 -22.87 2.55
CA LEU A 455 18.56 -21.51 3.10
C LEU A 455 17.81 -21.32 4.42
N LEU A 456 17.03 -22.31 4.87
CA LEU A 456 16.20 -22.18 6.06
C LEU A 456 16.99 -21.74 7.31
N PRO A 457 18.19 -22.27 7.61
CA PRO A 457 18.99 -21.80 8.74
C PRO A 457 19.31 -20.29 8.68
N CYS A 458 19.65 -19.78 7.50
CA CYS A 458 19.92 -18.36 7.29
C CYS A 458 18.65 -17.51 7.32
N LEU A 459 17.55 -17.99 6.71
CA LEU A 459 16.26 -17.30 6.70
C LEU A 459 15.75 -17.05 8.12
N ARG A 460 15.87 -18.04 9.01
CA ARG A 460 15.47 -17.92 10.43
C ARG A 460 16.24 -16.84 11.19
N ARG A 461 17.50 -16.58 10.80
CA ARG A 461 18.37 -15.57 11.41
C ARG A 461 18.19 -14.18 10.79
N GLY A 462 17.71 -14.09 9.56
CA GLY A 462 17.35 -12.84 8.91
C GLY A 462 15.87 -12.51 9.07
N LYS A 463 15.32 -11.62 8.24
CA LYS A 463 13.88 -11.28 8.25
C LYS A 463 12.98 -12.51 8.03
N GLY A 464 13.47 -13.50 7.26
CA GLY A 464 12.80 -14.77 7.03
C GLY A 464 11.72 -14.73 5.96
N LEU A 465 11.75 -13.78 5.02
CA LEU A 465 10.77 -13.71 3.94
C LEU A 465 11.19 -14.57 2.75
N THR A 466 10.29 -15.42 2.26
CA THR A 466 10.42 -16.10 0.96
C THR A 466 9.27 -15.64 0.07
N CYS A 467 9.60 -15.02 -1.07
CA CYS A 467 8.64 -14.56 -2.05
C CYS A 467 8.73 -15.43 -3.31
N ASN A 468 7.64 -16.11 -3.64
CA ASN A 468 7.55 -16.99 -4.80
C ASN A 468 6.89 -16.25 -5.96
N ILE A 469 7.53 -16.25 -7.13
CA ILE A 469 6.96 -15.70 -8.36
C ILE A 469 6.34 -16.85 -9.15
N SER A 470 5.01 -16.91 -9.13
CA SER A 470 4.23 -17.93 -9.81
C SER A 470 3.33 -17.31 -10.88
N ASN A 471 2.28 -18.02 -11.29
CA ASN A 471 1.38 -17.58 -12.33
C ASN A 471 -0.01 -18.17 -12.10
N ALA A 472 -1.07 -17.47 -12.52
CA ALA A 472 -2.45 -17.92 -12.43
C ALA A 472 -2.71 -19.29 -13.09
N ALA A 473 -1.86 -19.71 -14.03
CA ALA A 473 -1.87 -21.04 -14.60
C ALA A 473 -1.63 -22.17 -13.58
N SER A 474 -1.22 -21.89 -12.34
CA SER A 474 -1.18 -22.91 -11.29
C SER A 474 -2.57 -23.38 -10.85
N GLN A 475 -3.62 -22.57 -11.09
CA GLN A 475 -4.99 -22.83 -10.63
C GLN A 475 -6.07 -22.56 -11.69
N SER A 476 -5.70 -22.04 -12.86
CA SER A 476 -6.64 -21.69 -13.94
C SER A 476 -6.11 -22.16 -15.29
N ASN A 477 -7.01 -22.52 -16.20
CA ASN A 477 -6.63 -22.88 -17.57
C ASN A 477 -6.31 -21.63 -18.38
N VAL A 478 -5.09 -21.55 -18.91
CA VAL A 478 -4.62 -20.45 -19.77
C VAL A 478 -4.33 -21.03 -21.16
N PRO A 479 -5.17 -20.77 -22.18
CA PRO A 479 -5.10 -21.47 -23.47
C PRO A 479 -3.75 -21.38 -24.20
N THR A 480 -2.95 -20.35 -23.92
CA THR A 480 -1.67 -20.09 -24.58
C THR A 480 -0.48 -20.79 -23.94
N LEU A 481 -0.68 -21.45 -22.79
CA LEU A 481 0.40 -22.11 -22.06
C LEU A 481 0.36 -23.64 -22.27
N PRO A 482 1.51 -24.32 -22.26
CA PRO A 482 1.60 -25.77 -22.44
C PRO A 482 1.47 -26.53 -21.13
N VAL A 483 1.07 -27.81 -21.22
CA VAL A 483 0.79 -28.69 -20.06
C VAL A 483 1.96 -28.74 -19.06
N SER A 484 3.21 -28.76 -19.53
CA SER A 484 4.39 -28.77 -18.64
C SER A 484 4.46 -27.56 -17.72
N PHE A 485 3.97 -26.40 -18.17
CA PHE A 485 3.94 -25.18 -17.37
C PHE A 485 2.95 -25.31 -16.21
N PHE A 486 1.75 -25.85 -16.47
CA PHE A 486 0.73 -26.11 -15.44
C PHE A 486 1.25 -27.09 -14.40
N VAL A 487 1.86 -28.20 -14.83
CA VAL A 487 2.43 -29.20 -13.91
C VAL A 487 3.46 -28.55 -12.98
N ALA A 488 4.39 -27.77 -13.53
CA ALA A 488 5.43 -27.13 -12.73
C ALA A 488 4.86 -26.08 -11.77
N LYS A 489 3.95 -25.20 -12.23
CA LYS A 489 3.40 -24.10 -11.42
C LYS A 489 2.39 -24.57 -10.37
N ALA A 490 1.53 -25.54 -10.69
CA ALA A 490 0.61 -26.14 -9.72
C ALA A 490 1.37 -26.87 -8.60
N ALA A 491 2.38 -27.67 -8.97
CA ALA A 491 3.24 -28.35 -7.99
C ALA A 491 4.00 -27.36 -7.11
N PHE A 492 4.51 -26.27 -7.71
CA PHE A 492 5.22 -25.23 -6.97
C PHE A 492 4.33 -24.53 -5.94
N ASP A 493 3.17 -24.02 -6.35
CA ASP A 493 2.26 -23.28 -5.46
C ASP A 493 1.76 -24.17 -4.31
N ARG A 494 1.34 -25.40 -4.62
CA ARG A 494 0.83 -26.31 -3.60
C ARG A 494 1.90 -26.69 -2.59
N THR A 495 3.12 -26.97 -3.06
CA THR A 495 4.23 -27.40 -2.19
C THR A 495 4.73 -26.25 -1.32
N MET A 496 4.88 -25.05 -1.87
CA MET A 496 5.30 -23.89 -1.08
C MET A 496 4.25 -23.46 -0.05
N ASN A 497 2.96 -23.58 -0.40
CA ASN A 497 1.87 -23.37 0.56
C ASN A 497 1.96 -24.38 1.72
N ALA A 498 2.12 -25.68 1.43
CA ALA A 498 2.32 -26.70 2.46
C ALA A 498 3.58 -26.48 3.31
N LEU A 499 4.67 -25.98 2.70
CA LEU A 499 5.89 -25.66 3.42
C LEU A 499 5.71 -24.46 4.35
N SER A 500 4.91 -23.46 3.95
CA SER A 500 4.65 -22.24 4.73
C SER A 500 4.19 -22.55 6.15
N ASP A 501 3.22 -23.46 6.31
CA ASP A 501 2.73 -23.90 7.61
C ASP A 501 3.81 -24.50 8.49
N ARG A 502 4.68 -25.30 7.86
CA ARG A 502 5.72 -26.07 8.54
C ARG A 502 6.90 -25.21 8.97
N VAL A 503 7.12 -24.05 8.36
CA VAL A 503 8.29 -23.21 8.68
C VAL A 503 7.91 -21.89 9.38
N ARG A 504 6.63 -21.55 9.46
CA ARG A 504 6.16 -20.32 10.11
C ARG A 504 6.55 -20.22 11.58
N HIS A 505 6.46 -21.32 12.33
CA HIS A 505 6.88 -21.36 13.74
C HIS A 505 8.39 -21.09 13.91
N ALA A 506 9.18 -21.29 12.85
CA ALA A 506 10.60 -21.00 12.82
C ALA A 506 10.91 -19.53 12.44
N GLY A 507 9.89 -18.69 12.25
CA GLY A 507 10.04 -17.28 11.87
C GLY A 507 10.30 -17.06 10.38
N VAL A 508 9.93 -18.03 9.53
CA VAL A 508 10.05 -17.94 8.07
C VAL A 508 8.67 -17.85 7.44
N TYR A 509 8.46 -16.85 6.59
CA TYR A 509 7.17 -16.49 6.00
C TYR A 509 7.24 -16.68 4.49
N ILE A 510 6.41 -17.58 3.96
CA ILE A 510 6.36 -17.87 2.52
C ILE A 510 5.11 -17.20 1.94
N ILE A 511 5.31 -16.34 0.95
CA ILE A 511 4.25 -15.62 0.24
C ILE A 511 4.42 -15.86 -1.25
N THR A 512 3.32 -16.13 -1.96
CA THR A 512 3.31 -16.33 -3.41
C THR A 512 2.65 -15.15 -4.10
N LEU A 513 3.32 -14.64 -5.15
CA LEU A 513 2.85 -13.58 -6.03
C LEU A 513 2.51 -14.13 -7.41
N TRP A 514 1.40 -13.67 -7.97
CA TRP A 514 1.04 -13.84 -9.38
C TRP A 514 1.12 -12.49 -10.09
N PRO A 515 2.20 -12.25 -10.87
CA PRO A 515 2.21 -11.18 -11.84
C PRO A 515 1.14 -11.39 -12.91
N GLY A 516 0.64 -10.28 -13.47
CA GLY A 516 -0.11 -10.28 -14.72
C GLY A 516 0.76 -10.65 -15.93
N LEU A 517 0.32 -10.27 -17.12
CA LEU A 517 1.15 -10.41 -18.32
C LEU A 517 2.28 -9.38 -18.26
N VAL A 518 3.54 -9.82 -18.32
CA VAL A 518 4.70 -8.92 -18.09
C VAL A 518 5.46 -8.65 -19.39
N ARG A 519 5.83 -7.38 -19.62
CA ARG A 519 6.72 -6.90 -20.69
C ARG A 519 8.19 -7.27 -20.41
N THR A 520 8.51 -8.53 -20.61
CA THR A 520 9.88 -9.07 -20.59
C THR A 520 10.51 -8.99 -21.98
N GLU A 521 11.82 -9.16 -22.06
CA GLU A 521 12.54 -9.27 -23.34
C GLU A 521 11.95 -10.39 -24.21
N ARG A 522 11.54 -11.51 -23.59
CA ARG A 522 10.92 -12.65 -24.27
C ARG A 522 9.53 -12.32 -24.81
N THR A 523 8.67 -11.68 -24.03
CA THR A 523 7.31 -11.33 -24.49
C THR A 523 7.33 -10.23 -25.56
N LYS A 524 8.26 -9.27 -25.46
CA LYS A 524 8.51 -8.27 -26.51
C LYS A 524 8.96 -8.93 -27.82
N LEU A 525 9.89 -9.89 -27.75
CA LEU A 525 10.34 -10.64 -28.92
C LEU A 525 9.20 -11.46 -29.54
N ALA A 526 8.39 -12.13 -28.72
CA ALA A 526 7.22 -12.89 -29.18
C ALA A 526 6.18 -12.00 -29.86
N ALA A 527 5.84 -10.86 -29.27
CA ALA A 527 4.90 -9.89 -29.86
C ALA A 527 5.40 -9.35 -31.21
N LYS A 528 6.70 -9.01 -31.30
CA LYS A 528 7.35 -8.60 -32.56
C LYS A 528 7.25 -9.68 -33.64
N ARG A 529 7.47 -10.96 -33.29
CA ARG A 529 7.36 -12.10 -34.22
C ARG A 529 5.92 -12.35 -34.66
N ALA A 530 4.95 -12.20 -33.76
CA ALA A 530 3.53 -12.39 -34.03
C ALA A 530 2.87 -11.21 -34.78
N ARG A 531 3.60 -10.10 -35.03
CA ARG A 531 3.05 -8.81 -35.50
C ARG A 531 1.91 -8.28 -34.63
N ASP A 532 1.88 -8.70 -33.36
CA ASP A 532 0.91 -8.25 -32.38
C ASP A 532 1.43 -6.98 -31.69
N THR A 533 0.73 -5.88 -31.89
CA THR A 533 1.11 -4.55 -31.39
C THR A 533 0.49 -4.23 -30.03
N LYS A 534 -0.40 -5.07 -29.49
CA LYS A 534 -1.16 -4.75 -28.27
C LYS A 534 -0.50 -5.32 -27.02
N LEU A 535 0.61 -4.72 -26.59
CA LEU A 535 1.19 -4.92 -25.25
C LEU A 535 0.61 -3.95 -24.20
N ILE A 536 -0.50 -3.29 -24.48
CA ILE A 536 -0.96 -2.07 -23.80
C ILE A 536 -1.22 -2.30 -22.31
N ASP A 537 -1.77 -3.44 -21.90
CA ASP A 537 -2.06 -3.75 -20.49
C ASP A 537 -1.03 -4.71 -19.85
N PHE A 538 0.14 -4.89 -20.45
CA PHE A 538 1.19 -5.72 -19.85
C PHE A 538 1.96 -4.92 -18.80
N GLU A 539 2.16 -5.53 -17.63
CA GLU A 539 2.97 -5.03 -16.52
C GLU A 539 4.43 -4.80 -16.95
N LEU A 540 5.07 -3.75 -16.45
CA LEU A 540 6.51 -3.59 -16.57
C LEU A 540 7.23 -4.64 -15.73
N SER A 541 8.37 -5.13 -16.23
CA SER A 541 9.17 -6.15 -15.52
C SER A 541 9.57 -5.73 -14.09
N ARG A 542 9.66 -4.42 -13.83
CA ARG A 542 10.00 -3.86 -12.52
C ARG A 542 8.77 -3.74 -11.59
N PHE A 543 7.54 -3.85 -12.08
CA PHE A 543 6.32 -3.75 -11.27
C PHE A 543 6.27 -4.81 -10.18
N SER A 544 6.58 -6.07 -10.53
CA SER A 544 6.69 -7.16 -9.54
C SER A 544 7.74 -6.83 -8.46
N GLY A 545 8.77 -6.05 -8.81
CA GLY A 545 9.75 -5.54 -7.85
C GLY A 545 9.18 -4.58 -6.81
N LEU A 546 8.22 -3.72 -7.19
CA LEU A 546 7.52 -2.85 -6.25
C LEU A 546 6.72 -3.66 -5.23
N ALA A 547 6.00 -4.69 -5.69
CA ALA A 547 5.25 -5.60 -4.82
C ALA A 547 6.19 -6.35 -3.86
N VAL A 548 7.29 -6.92 -4.36
CA VAL A 548 8.28 -7.62 -3.53
C VAL A 548 8.93 -6.67 -2.51
N ARG A 549 9.30 -5.44 -2.91
CA ARG A 549 9.84 -4.43 -1.99
C ARG A 549 8.85 -4.11 -0.87
N GLN A 550 7.57 -3.96 -1.20
CA GLN A 550 6.53 -3.68 -0.20
C GLN A 550 6.38 -4.83 0.80
N LEU A 551 6.42 -6.09 0.36
CA LEU A 551 6.49 -7.23 1.28
C LEU A 551 7.80 -7.20 2.12
N ALA A 552 8.91 -6.81 1.49
CA ALA A 552 10.21 -6.70 2.13
C ALA A 552 10.31 -5.53 3.15
N THR A 553 9.35 -4.61 3.22
CA THR A 553 9.28 -3.58 4.27
C THR A 553 8.30 -3.92 5.40
N LEU A 554 7.41 -4.91 5.21
CA LEU A 554 6.45 -5.32 6.25
C LEU A 554 7.10 -5.85 7.52
N GLN A 555 6.45 -5.68 8.67
CA GLN A 555 6.92 -6.28 9.91
C GLN A 555 6.65 -7.79 9.90
N ARG A 556 7.41 -8.55 10.70
CA ARG A 556 7.25 -10.02 10.80
C ARG A 556 5.82 -10.44 11.16
N LEU A 557 5.11 -9.66 11.97
CA LEU A 557 3.71 -9.93 12.31
C LEU A 557 2.77 -9.83 11.10
N ASP A 558 2.98 -8.83 10.25
CA ASP A 558 2.18 -8.67 9.02
C ASP A 558 2.51 -9.77 8.01
N LEU A 559 3.79 -10.15 7.91
CA LEU A 559 4.21 -11.31 7.12
C LEU A 559 3.58 -12.61 7.64
N ALA A 560 3.49 -12.80 8.96
CA ALA A 560 2.82 -13.96 9.56
C ALA A 560 1.33 -14.01 9.22
N ARG A 561 0.65 -12.86 9.23
CA ARG A 561 -0.77 -12.75 8.84
C ARG A 561 -0.98 -13.06 7.36
N LEU A 562 -0.12 -12.53 6.49
CA LEU A 562 -0.20 -12.81 5.06
C LEU A 562 0.10 -14.29 4.75
N ALA A 563 1.14 -14.84 5.34
CA ALA A 563 1.53 -16.23 5.14
C ALA A 563 0.50 -17.24 5.68
N SER A 564 -0.21 -16.91 6.77
CA SER A 564 -1.26 -17.77 7.34
C SER A 564 -2.60 -17.71 6.59
N ALA A 565 -2.77 -16.77 5.67
CA ALA A 565 -4.01 -16.67 4.89
C ALA A 565 -4.10 -17.71 3.77
N HIS A 566 -3.03 -18.46 3.47
CA HIS A 566 -2.93 -19.38 2.31
C HIS A 566 -3.36 -18.74 0.99
N ARG A 567 -3.18 -17.42 0.90
CA ARG A 567 -3.56 -16.60 -0.24
C ARG A 567 -2.38 -16.48 -1.17
N THR A 568 -2.65 -16.69 -2.45
CA THR A 568 -1.79 -16.17 -3.50
C THR A 568 -2.23 -14.76 -3.83
N LEU A 569 -1.29 -13.82 -3.82
CA LEU A 569 -1.57 -12.39 -4.02
C LEU A 569 -1.24 -12.02 -5.47
N SER A 570 -2.05 -11.15 -6.08
CA SER A 570 -1.65 -10.52 -7.33
C SER A 570 -0.65 -9.38 -7.08
N THR A 571 0.20 -9.08 -8.05
CA THR A 571 1.09 -7.90 -8.04
C THR A 571 0.31 -6.60 -7.83
N THR A 572 -0.84 -6.46 -8.50
CA THR A 572 -1.74 -5.31 -8.39
C THR A 572 -2.37 -5.17 -7.02
N ASP A 573 -2.73 -6.25 -6.34
CA ASP A 573 -3.30 -6.19 -4.98
C ASP A 573 -2.29 -5.65 -3.96
N VAL A 574 -0.99 -5.89 -4.20
CA VAL A 574 0.08 -5.41 -3.32
C VAL A 574 0.46 -3.98 -3.66
N ALA A 575 0.89 -3.73 -4.91
CA ALA A 575 1.51 -2.46 -5.31
C ALA A 575 0.54 -1.42 -5.92
N ARG A 576 -0.66 -1.84 -6.35
CA ARG A 576 -1.76 -1.04 -6.96
C ARG A 576 -1.46 -0.31 -8.28
N PHE A 577 -0.33 0.38 -8.40
CA PHE A 577 0.08 1.15 -9.57
C PHE A 577 1.47 0.73 -10.04
N ASP A 578 1.64 0.56 -11.35
CA ASP A 578 2.96 0.35 -11.96
C ASP A 578 3.81 1.63 -11.87
N ILE A 579 5.08 1.54 -12.24
CA ILE A 579 6.10 2.57 -12.12
C ILE A 579 5.77 3.81 -12.97
N ASP A 580 5.03 3.61 -14.06
CA ASP A 580 4.52 4.68 -14.91
C ASP A 580 3.18 5.27 -14.41
N GLY A 581 2.72 4.84 -13.23
CA GLY A 581 1.42 5.24 -12.66
C GLY A 581 0.23 4.50 -13.24
N TYR A 582 0.44 3.55 -14.16
CA TYR A 582 -0.64 2.80 -14.78
C TYR A 582 -1.28 1.83 -13.79
N ALA A 583 -2.61 1.87 -13.69
CA ALA A 583 -3.39 0.93 -12.91
C ALA A 583 -3.82 -0.23 -13.82
N HIS A 584 -3.11 -1.36 -13.72
CA HIS A 584 -3.47 -2.57 -14.45
C HIS A 584 -4.86 -3.05 -14.07
N GLN A 585 -5.71 -3.27 -15.06
CA GLN A 585 -7.04 -3.87 -14.86
C GLN A 585 -6.87 -5.37 -14.62
N GLY A 586 -6.46 -5.73 -13.41
CA GLY A 586 -6.21 -7.12 -13.05
C GLY A 586 -7.50 -7.94 -13.04
N ASN A 587 -7.73 -8.72 -14.10
CA ASN A 587 -8.71 -9.82 -14.11
C ASN A 587 -8.33 -10.99 -13.17
N LEU A 588 -7.16 -10.92 -12.51
CA LEU A 588 -6.67 -11.91 -11.56
C LEU A 588 -7.14 -11.55 -10.15
N ARG A 589 -8.24 -12.17 -9.69
CA ARG A 589 -8.67 -12.06 -8.30
C ARG A 589 -7.69 -12.84 -7.41
N SER A 590 -7.30 -12.30 -6.26
CA SER A 590 -6.60 -13.06 -5.22
C SER A 590 -7.45 -14.27 -4.79
N PHE A 591 -6.88 -15.47 -4.81
CA PHE A 591 -7.57 -16.71 -4.43
C PHE A 591 -7.16 -17.17 -3.02
N THR A 592 -8.16 -17.57 -2.22
CA THR A 592 -7.96 -18.40 -1.03
C THR A 592 -8.04 -19.87 -1.45
N THR A 593 -7.09 -20.69 -0.99
CA THR A 593 -7.10 -22.15 -1.24
C THR A 593 -8.04 -22.92 -0.30
N GLY A 594 -9.07 -22.25 0.25
CA GLY A 594 -9.99 -22.79 1.24
C GLY A 594 -11.42 -22.36 1.00
#